data_AF-A0A9E3BTM1-F1
#
_entry.id   AF-A0A9E3BTM1-F1
#
_cell.length_a   1.000
_cell.length_b   1.000
_cell.length_c   1.000
_cell.angle_alpha   90.00
_cell.angle_beta   90.00
_cell.angle_gamma   90.00
#
_symmetry.space_group_name_H-M   'P 1'
#
loop_
_entity.id
_entity.type
_entity.pdbx_description
1 polymer ?
#
loop_
_entity_poly.entity_id
_entity_poly.type
_entity_poly.pdbx_seq_one_letter_code
_entity_poly.pdbx_strand_id
1 'polypeptide(L)'
;MNPTIFRSAGVSRLPASMCRRFEALLGTAFDTVAIRHDREADRLNRALGSVACAMHDTIFLRDDAPAAGTPEGDWLLAHELAHIAQQRLPRGSDDHAAAEAEACRAADAVTRGLPYRCVVPLDRARPACWEEPGHYYTIYLLALAAGIEGELAYRIAVYGQLPDMCCELDAAVAGYALVSDDAKLSTPLVAIGGTVFSDLRTQSQESTLKDLATLRDIQIGLHALSGDVWAKETAKRVSLLDGLDPRNERELLPFSLALHSLGDSFAHREISTGHMYKPVMGHAWHGAAPDTVGKDRQDFYLEYVKLAYAALCKRAGGAKALGGIDKGQLMGDQLRYISGNTGWNKDEQCLRLRNTAAQIGATMKPFKPEKQDMCTFRSLPAIPGVTIHHANLDMAIRCARHWSRADPISAMPR
;
A
#
# COMPACT_ATOMS: atom_id res chain seq x y z
N MET A 1 30.06 11.57 -21.82
CA MET A 1 28.70 11.39 -22.37
C MET A 1 27.72 12.01 -21.38
N ASN A 2 26.76 12.81 -21.86
CA ASN A 2 26.00 13.77 -21.04
C ASN A 2 24.99 13.10 -20.06
N PRO A 3 25.09 13.32 -18.73
CA PRO A 3 24.19 12.75 -17.72
C PRO A 3 22.91 13.59 -17.48
N THR A 4 22.43 14.36 -18.46
CA THR A 4 21.48 15.47 -18.23
C THR A 4 20.08 15.28 -18.83
N ILE A 5 19.71 14.07 -19.22
CA ILE A 5 18.60 13.83 -20.16
C ILE A 5 17.20 14.23 -19.64
N PHE A 6 16.94 14.16 -18.32
CA PHE A 6 15.61 14.50 -17.76
C PHE A 6 15.62 15.66 -16.74
N ARG A 7 16.70 16.46 -16.67
CA ARG A 7 16.78 17.59 -15.73
C ARG A 7 15.95 18.83 -16.11
N SER A 8 15.24 18.82 -17.23
CA SER A 8 14.31 19.89 -17.58
C SER A 8 12.91 19.54 -17.11
N ALA A 9 12.34 20.33 -16.20
CA ALA A 9 10.93 20.21 -15.81
C ALA A 9 10.03 20.34 -17.05
N GLY A 10 9.16 19.35 -17.28
CA GLY A 10 8.19 19.37 -18.38
C GLY A 10 7.88 18.00 -18.99
N VAL A 11 7.26 18.05 -20.18
CA VAL A 11 6.99 16.88 -21.03
C VAL A 11 8.16 16.70 -22.00
N SER A 12 8.76 15.52 -21.98
CA SER A 12 9.86 15.13 -22.84
C SER A 12 9.54 13.81 -23.56
N ARG A 13 10.43 13.37 -24.45
CA ARG A 13 10.39 12.03 -25.05
C ARG A 13 11.63 11.26 -24.67
N LEU A 14 11.60 9.94 -24.82
CA LEU A 14 12.80 9.13 -24.78
C LEU A 14 13.84 9.66 -25.79
N PRO A 15 15.13 9.75 -25.40
CA PRO A 15 16.20 10.00 -26.35
C PRO A 15 16.12 9.01 -27.52
N ALA A 16 16.33 9.47 -28.74
CA ALA A 16 16.12 8.65 -29.93
C ALA A 16 16.94 7.35 -29.94
N SER A 17 18.16 7.34 -29.35
CA SER A 17 18.96 6.14 -29.18
C SER A 17 18.36 5.15 -28.18
N MET A 18 17.82 5.66 -27.06
CA MET A 18 17.18 4.86 -26.02
C MET A 18 15.83 4.30 -26.50
N CYS A 19 15.02 5.13 -27.19
CA CYS A 19 13.78 4.72 -27.83
C CYS A 19 14.04 3.55 -28.78
N ARG A 20 14.95 3.70 -29.76
CA ARG A 20 15.29 2.62 -30.71
C ARG A 20 15.78 1.36 -30.02
N ARG A 21 16.57 1.49 -28.95
CA ARG A 21 17.07 0.34 -28.17
C ARG A 21 15.90 -0.40 -27.52
N PHE A 22 15.03 0.30 -26.80
CA PHE A 22 13.91 -0.33 -26.11
C PHE A 22 12.86 -0.87 -27.07
N GLU A 23 12.58 -0.19 -28.19
CA GLU A 23 11.69 -0.69 -29.24
C GLU A 23 12.21 -2.00 -29.84
N ALA A 24 13.51 -2.08 -30.14
CA ALA A 24 14.13 -3.29 -30.68
C ALA A 24 14.09 -4.47 -29.70
N LEU A 25 14.21 -4.21 -28.40
CA LEU A 25 14.24 -5.26 -27.38
C LEU A 25 12.84 -5.67 -26.91
N LEU A 26 11.90 -4.74 -26.77
CA LEU A 26 10.52 -5.02 -26.33
C LEU A 26 9.56 -5.38 -27.48
N GLY A 27 9.96 -5.14 -28.73
CA GLY A 27 9.15 -5.42 -29.91
C GLY A 27 7.89 -4.56 -30.01
N THR A 28 7.89 -3.38 -29.38
CA THR A 28 6.78 -2.41 -29.35
C THR A 28 7.30 -1.01 -29.64
N ALA A 29 6.58 -0.23 -30.46
CA ALA A 29 6.95 1.16 -30.76
C ALA A 29 6.75 2.07 -29.54
N PHE A 30 7.64 3.03 -29.29
CA PHE A 30 7.54 3.99 -28.18
C PHE A 30 7.69 5.44 -28.64
N ASP A 31 7.68 5.67 -29.95
CA ASP A 31 7.75 6.97 -30.61
C ASP A 31 6.74 8.01 -30.08
N THR A 32 5.58 7.54 -29.62
CA THR A 32 4.46 8.30 -29.08
C THR A 32 4.50 8.48 -27.56
N VAL A 33 5.41 7.80 -26.86
CA VAL A 33 5.48 7.82 -25.39
C VAL A 33 6.04 9.16 -24.91
N ALA A 34 5.24 9.84 -24.09
CA ALA A 34 5.65 11.04 -23.37
C ALA A 34 6.26 10.68 -22.02
N ILE A 35 7.30 11.40 -21.61
CA ILE A 35 7.88 11.32 -20.26
C ILE A 35 7.62 12.64 -19.56
N ARG A 36 6.80 12.62 -18.52
CA ARG A 36 6.54 13.78 -17.67
C ARG A 36 7.40 13.69 -16.42
N HIS A 37 8.18 14.75 -16.19
CA HIS A 37 9.02 14.92 -14.99
C HIS A 37 8.81 16.34 -14.45
N ASP A 38 7.54 16.70 -14.30
CA ASP A 38 7.08 17.99 -13.77
C ASP A 38 6.40 17.80 -12.41
N ARG A 39 5.98 18.91 -11.78
CA ARG A 39 5.34 18.87 -10.47
C ARG A 39 4.05 18.06 -10.42
N GLU A 40 3.34 17.91 -11.55
CA GLU A 40 2.14 17.09 -11.59
C GLU A 40 2.49 15.60 -11.64
N ALA A 41 3.51 15.22 -12.42
CA ALA A 41 4.06 13.86 -12.40
C ALA A 41 4.62 13.48 -11.04
N ASP A 42 5.28 14.42 -10.36
CA ASP A 42 5.79 14.23 -9.01
C ASP A 42 4.65 13.99 -7.99
N ARG A 43 3.63 14.86 -7.99
CA ARG A 43 2.44 14.69 -7.15
C ARG A 43 1.70 13.38 -7.43
N LEU A 44 1.55 13.02 -8.71
CA LEU A 44 0.89 11.78 -9.12
C LEU A 44 1.61 10.55 -8.56
N ASN A 45 2.92 10.44 -8.78
CA ASN A 45 3.69 9.30 -8.29
C ASN A 45 3.73 9.24 -6.77
N ARG A 46 3.79 10.39 -6.09
CA ARG A 46 3.69 10.46 -4.63
C ARG A 46 2.35 9.98 -4.11
N ALA A 47 1.26 10.34 -4.78
CA ALA A 47 -0.09 9.87 -4.45
C ALA A 47 -0.31 8.38 -4.77
N LEU A 48 0.58 7.76 -5.56
CA LEU A 48 0.57 6.34 -5.92
C LEU A 48 1.61 5.52 -5.15
N GLY A 49 2.41 6.15 -4.27
CA GLY A 49 3.52 5.49 -3.59
C GLY A 49 4.65 5.03 -4.54
N SER A 50 4.67 5.49 -5.78
CA SER A 50 5.58 5.02 -6.84
C SER A 50 6.75 5.97 -7.09
N VAL A 51 7.80 5.47 -7.75
CA VAL A 51 8.90 6.31 -8.29
C VAL A 51 8.64 6.68 -9.75
N ALA A 52 7.97 5.79 -10.47
CA ALA A 52 7.41 6.04 -11.79
C ALA A 52 6.09 5.29 -11.94
N CYS A 53 5.28 5.72 -12.91
CA CYS A 53 4.13 4.96 -13.36
C CYS A 53 3.86 5.21 -14.85
N ALA A 54 3.42 4.17 -15.54
CA ALA A 54 3.00 4.21 -16.93
C ALA A 54 1.47 4.20 -17.05
N MET A 55 0.92 5.28 -17.60
CA MET A 55 -0.51 5.38 -17.87
C MET A 55 -0.73 5.81 -19.32
N HIS A 56 -1.40 4.95 -20.09
CA HIS A 56 -1.55 5.11 -21.53
C HIS A 56 -0.17 5.23 -22.22
N ASP A 57 0.02 6.25 -23.06
CA ASP A 57 1.29 6.53 -23.73
C ASP A 57 2.10 7.59 -22.96
N THR A 58 2.01 7.60 -21.63
CA THR A 58 2.76 8.55 -20.78
C THR A 58 3.38 7.85 -19.58
N ILE A 59 4.69 8.08 -19.40
CA ILE A 59 5.43 7.72 -18.19
C ILE A 59 5.53 8.98 -17.34
N PHE A 60 5.10 8.88 -16.09
CA PHE A 60 5.25 9.94 -15.10
C PHE A 60 6.41 9.55 -14.19
N LEU A 61 7.40 10.41 -14.05
CA LEU A 61 8.54 10.22 -13.16
C LEU A 61 8.41 11.15 -11.96
N ARG A 62 8.72 10.64 -10.76
CA ARG A 62 8.90 11.44 -9.55
C ARG A 62 10.18 12.27 -9.64
N ASP A 63 10.24 13.40 -8.94
CA ASP A 63 11.36 14.36 -9.05
C ASP A 63 12.75 13.80 -8.68
N ASP A 64 12.78 12.74 -7.88
CA ASP A 64 13.94 12.02 -7.38
C ASP A 64 14.14 10.66 -8.08
N ALA A 65 13.42 10.41 -9.19
CA ALA A 65 13.59 9.19 -9.97
C ALA A 65 15.05 9.04 -10.45
N PRO A 66 15.62 7.81 -10.46
CA PRO A 66 16.95 7.57 -10.98
C PRO A 66 17.12 8.09 -12.41
N ALA A 67 18.26 8.72 -12.67
CA ALA A 67 18.50 9.35 -13.97
C ALA A 67 18.64 8.31 -15.09
N ALA A 68 18.05 8.59 -16.26
CA ALA A 68 18.30 7.78 -17.45
C ALA A 68 19.80 7.65 -17.75
N GLY A 69 20.21 6.47 -18.18
CA GLY A 69 21.59 6.11 -18.44
C GLY A 69 22.34 5.60 -17.20
N THR A 70 21.75 5.62 -16.01
CA THR A 70 22.22 4.78 -14.89
C THR A 70 21.58 3.39 -14.97
N PRO A 71 22.19 2.35 -14.39
CA PRO A 71 21.58 1.01 -14.36
C PRO A 71 20.16 1.02 -13.79
N GLU A 72 19.93 1.77 -12.70
CA GLU A 72 18.65 1.87 -12.00
C GLU A 72 17.61 2.65 -12.82
N GLY A 73 18.01 3.76 -13.44
CA GLY A 73 17.12 4.56 -14.28
C GLY A 73 16.75 3.86 -15.58
N ASP A 74 17.70 3.15 -16.20
CA ASP A 74 17.44 2.35 -17.39
C ASP A 74 16.53 1.15 -17.06
N TRP A 75 16.67 0.53 -15.89
CA TRP A 75 15.78 -0.53 -15.41
C TRP A 75 14.37 -0.01 -15.17
N LEU A 76 14.24 1.10 -14.44
CA LEU A 76 12.93 1.72 -14.16
C LEU A 76 12.20 2.09 -15.45
N LEU A 77 12.88 2.72 -16.40
CA LEU A 77 12.28 3.05 -17.69
C LEU A 77 11.90 1.80 -18.50
N ALA A 78 12.71 0.74 -18.45
CA ALA A 78 12.37 -0.51 -19.11
C ALA A 78 11.14 -1.19 -18.49
N HIS A 79 10.98 -1.11 -17.16
CA HIS A 79 9.80 -1.60 -16.43
C HIS A 79 8.54 -0.85 -16.87
N GLU A 80 8.57 0.49 -16.84
CA GLU A 80 7.42 1.30 -17.26
C GLU A 80 7.06 1.14 -18.75
N LEU A 81 8.05 0.97 -19.63
CA LEU A 81 7.81 0.70 -21.05
C LEU A 81 7.24 -0.70 -21.30
N ALA A 82 7.57 -1.67 -20.44
CA ALA A 82 6.94 -2.98 -20.48
C ALA A 82 5.44 -2.88 -20.18
N HIS A 83 5.02 -2.06 -19.20
CA HIS A 83 3.59 -1.78 -18.97
C HIS A 83 2.91 -1.15 -20.19
N ILE A 84 3.55 -0.23 -20.90
CA ILE A 84 2.99 0.34 -22.14
C ILE A 84 2.85 -0.76 -23.22
N ALA A 85 3.82 -1.67 -23.33
CA ALA A 85 3.72 -2.80 -24.24
C ALA A 85 2.55 -3.73 -23.88
N GLN A 86 2.36 -4.03 -22.60
CA GLN A 86 1.25 -4.81 -22.08
C GLN A 86 -0.11 -4.15 -22.33
N GLN A 87 -0.21 -2.84 -22.15
CA GLN A 87 -1.41 -2.04 -22.46
C GLN A 87 -1.77 -2.00 -23.95
N ARG A 88 -0.86 -2.44 -24.83
CA ARG A 88 -1.07 -2.50 -26.29
C ARG A 88 -1.37 -3.91 -26.78
N LEU A 89 -1.26 -4.93 -25.92
CA LEU A 89 -1.69 -6.28 -26.26
C LEU A 89 -3.22 -6.33 -26.43
N PRO A 90 -3.73 -7.26 -27.26
CA PRO A 90 -5.16 -7.53 -27.33
C PRO A 90 -5.71 -7.81 -25.93
N ARG A 91 -6.88 -7.24 -25.61
CA ARG A 91 -7.55 -7.45 -24.32
C ARG A 91 -7.62 -8.95 -23.99
N GLY A 92 -7.13 -9.31 -22.80
CA GLY A 92 -7.15 -10.68 -22.26
C GLY A 92 -7.42 -10.67 -20.75
N SER A 93 -7.13 -11.77 -20.05
CA SER A 93 -7.30 -11.84 -18.59
C SER A 93 -6.44 -10.78 -17.89
N ASP A 94 -7.07 -9.98 -17.05
CA ASP A 94 -6.49 -8.84 -16.33
C ASP A 94 -5.71 -9.30 -15.08
N ASP A 95 -4.70 -10.14 -15.29
CA ASP A 95 -3.79 -10.67 -14.25
C ASP A 95 -2.61 -9.71 -14.07
N HIS A 96 -2.80 -8.76 -13.16
CA HIS A 96 -1.84 -7.69 -12.89
C HIS A 96 -0.59 -8.20 -12.18
N ALA A 97 -0.70 -9.22 -11.33
CA ALA A 97 0.48 -9.81 -10.70
C ALA A 97 1.38 -10.48 -11.74
N ALA A 98 0.78 -11.16 -12.72
CA ALA A 98 1.51 -11.68 -13.87
C ALA A 98 2.08 -10.55 -14.74
N ALA A 99 1.37 -9.42 -14.88
CA ALA A 99 1.84 -8.26 -15.64
C ALA A 99 3.04 -7.57 -14.96
N GLU A 100 2.99 -7.32 -13.65
CA GLU A 100 4.12 -6.78 -12.87
C GLU A 100 5.33 -7.72 -12.91
N ALA A 101 5.11 -9.02 -12.67
CA ALA A 101 6.19 -10.00 -12.74
C ALA A 101 6.80 -10.11 -14.15
N GLU A 102 5.96 -9.95 -15.19
CA GLU A 102 6.43 -9.87 -16.57
C GLU A 102 7.21 -8.58 -16.85
N ALA A 103 6.76 -7.43 -16.34
CA ALA A 103 7.44 -6.15 -16.49
C ALA A 103 8.84 -6.17 -15.85
N CYS A 104 8.98 -6.76 -14.66
CA CYS A 104 10.30 -6.96 -14.03
C CYS A 104 11.21 -7.87 -14.87
N ARG A 105 10.70 -9.00 -15.38
CA ARG A 105 11.49 -9.90 -16.25
C ARG A 105 11.89 -9.22 -17.56
N ALA A 106 11.00 -8.39 -18.11
CA ALA A 106 11.26 -7.60 -19.30
C ALA A 106 12.36 -6.57 -19.02
N ALA A 107 12.29 -5.83 -17.91
CA ALA A 107 13.30 -4.87 -17.50
C ALA A 107 14.67 -5.52 -17.29
N ASP A 108 14.73 -6.67 -16.61
CA ASP A 108 15.97 -7.44 -16.42
C ASP A 108 16.59 -7.91 -17.73
N ALA A 109 15.77 -8.43 -18.66
CA ALA A 109 16.24 -8.88 -19.96
C ALA A 109 16.75 -7.70 -20.79
N VAL A 110 15.95 -6.63 -20.88
CA VAL A 110 16.22 -5.46 -21.70
C VAL A 110 17.47 -4.71 -21.24
N THR A 111 17.66 -4.56 -19.92
CA THR A 111 18.86 -3.91 -19.36
C THR A 111 20.14 -4.73 -19.57
N ARG A 112 20.02 -6.05 -19.74
CA ARG A 112 21.11 -6.94 -20.17
C ARG A 112 21.30 -7.01 -21.69
N GLY A 113 20.51 -6.25 -22.46
CA GLY A 113 20.54 -6.24 -23.92
C GLY A 113 19.88 -7.44 -24.58
N LEU A 114 19.02 -8.16 -23.86
CA LEU A 114 18.27 -9.32 -24.36
C LEU A 114 16.86 -8.89 -24.80
N PRO A 115 16.34 -9.40 -25.93
CA PRO A 115 14.98 -9.14 -26.35
C PRO A 115 13.99 -9.84 -25.41
N TYR A 116 12.84 -9.20 -25.17
CA TYR A 116 11.74 -9.72 -24.37
C TYR A 116 10.40 -9.25 -24.94
N ARG A 117 9.48 -10.18 -25.22
CA ARG A 117 8.15 -9.84 -25.73
C ARG A 117 7.12 -10.03 -24.64
N CYS A 118 6.46 -8.95 -24.22
CA CYS A 118 5.35 -9.02 -23.26
C CYS A 118 4.18 -9.78 -23.88
N VAL A 119 3.53 -10.63 -23.09
CA VAL A 119 2.37 -11.45 -23.48
C VAL A 119 1.22 -11.34 -22.48
N VAL A 120 1.42 -10.72 -21.31
CA VAL A 120 0.37 -10.50 -20.31
C VAL A 120 -0.29 -9.14 -20.56
N PRO A 121 -1.58 -9.08 -20.94
CA PRO A 121 -2.26 -7.82 -21.21
C PRO A 121 -2.56 -7.06 -19.91
N LEU A 122 -2.48 -5.73 -19.95
CA LEU A 122 -2.83 -4.83 -18.84
C LEU A 122 -3.97 -3.88 -19.27
N ASP A 123 -5.06 -3.82 -18.50
CA ASP A 123 -6.20 -2.94 -18.84
C ASP A 123 -5.88 -1.45 -18.60
N ARG A 124 -6.19 -0.61 -19.60
CA ARG A 124 -5.97 0.85 -19.61
C ARG A 124 -6.91 1.61 -18.68
N ALA A 125 -8.00 0.97 -18.25
CA ALA A 125 -9.09 1.63 -17.52
C ALA A 125 -9.09 1.33 -16.01
N ARG A 126 -7.98 0.85 -15.42
CA ARG A 126 -8.03 0.43 -14.02
C ARG A 126 -8.36 1.58 -13.06
N PRO A 127 -9.44 1.44 -12.30
CA PRO A 127 -9.74 2.33 -11.21
C PRO A 127 -9.06 1.87 -9.94
N ALA A 128 -8.37 2.80 -9.30
CA ALA A 128 -7.96 2.67 -7.93
C ALA A 128 -9.21 2.67 -7.04
N CYS A 129 -9.35 1.75 -6.08
CA CYS A 129 -10.04 1.95 -4.78
C CYS A 129 -9.99 0.71 -3.91
N TRP A 130 -8.83 0.09 -3.88
CA TRP A 130 -8.42 -0.82 -2.83
C TRP A 130 -6.94 -0.59 -2.56
N GLU A 131 -6.48 0.65 -2.65
CA GLU A 131 -5.14 1.04 -2.23
C GLU A 131 -5.19 1.38 -0.72
N GLU A 132 -4.22 2.13 -0.19
CA GLU A 132 -4.12 2.58 1.22
C GLU A 132 -5.48 2.85 1.94
N PRO A 133 -6.49 3.54 1.36
CA PRO A 133 -7.74 3.84 2.06
C PRO A 133 -8.68 2.64 2.32
N GLY A 134 -8.40 1.47 1.75
CA GLY A 134 -9.23 0.27 1.84
C GLY A 134 -9.39 -0.25 3.27
N HIS A 135 -8.37 -0.09 4.10
CA HIS A 135 -8.39 -0.48 5.52
C HIS A 135 -9.46 0.29 6.29
N TYR A 136 -9.51 1.62 6.14
CA TYR A 136 -10.51 2.46 6.78
C TYR A 136 -11.93 1.98 6.49
N TYR A 137 -12.30 1.88 5.20
CA TYR A 137 -13.69 1.58 4.83
C TYR A 137 -14.08 0.15 5.21
N THR A 138 -13.17 -0.81 5.07
CA THR A 138 -13.42 -2.20 5.47
C THR A 138 -13.63 -2.28 6.97
N ILE A 139 -12.67 -1.80 7.76
CA ILE A 139 -12.73 -1.85 9.23
C ILE A 139 -14.00 -1.14 9.73
N TYR A 140 -14.34 0.03 9.18
CA TYR A 140 -15.51 0.77 9.61
C TYR A 140 -16.81 0.00 9.33
N LEU A 141 -16.95 -0.56 8.11
CA LEU A 141 -18.13 -1.33 7.75
C LEU A 141 -18.29 -2.56 8.65
N LEU A 142 -17.20 -3.30 8.88
CA LEU A 142 -17.21 -4.49 9.72
C LEU A 142 -17.54 -4.15 11.18
N ALA A 143 -17.01 -3.05 11.71
CA ALA A 143 -17.28 -2.62 13.09
C ALA A 143 -18.77 -2.27 13.27
N LEU A 144 -19.34 -1.50 12.33
CA LEU A 144 -20.77 -1.16 12.33
C LEU A 144 -21.65 -2.41 12.22
N ALA A 145 -21.29 -3.35 11.34
CA ALA A 145 -22.02 -4.60 11.19
C ALA A 145 -21.95 -5.51 12.41
N ALA A 146 -20.80 -5.53 13.09
CA ALA A 146 -20.62 -6.26 14.34
C ALA A 146 -21.49 -5.69 15.47
N GLY A 147 -22.02 -4.46 15.31
CA GLY A 147 -22.84 -3.77 16.28
C GLY A 147 -22.05 -2.86 17.21
N ILE A 148 -20.82 -2.50 16.85
CA ILE A 148 -20.06 -1.47 17.56
C ILE A 148 -20.72 -0.10 17.30
N GLU A 149 -20.86 0.69 18.36
CA GLU A 149 -21.46 2.03 18.30
C GLU A 149 -20.71 2.93 17.30
N GLY A 150 -21.43 3.83 16.63
CA GLY A 150 -20.95 4.57 15.47
C GLY A 150 -19.71 5.43 15.73
N GLU A 151 -19.61 6.06 16.92
CA GLU A 151 -18.41 6.82 17.31
C GLU A 151 -17.21 5.90 17.51
N LEU A 152 -17.39 4.81 18.26
CA LEU A 152 -16.30 3.86 18.51
C LEU A 152 -15.85 3.18 17.20
N ALA A 153 -16.78 2.74 16.35
CA ALA A 153 -16.50 2.14 15.06
C ALA A 153 -15.71 3.09 14.14
N TYR A 154 -16.07 4.38 14.15
CA TYR A 154 -15.37 5.42 13.42
C TYR A 154 -13.93 5.61 13.91
N ARG A 155 -13.73 5.68 15.24
CA ARG A 155 -12.40 5.83 15.85
C ARG A 155 -11.51 4.62 15.56
N ILE A 156 -12.07 3.41 15.62
CA ILE A 156 -11.36 2.18 15.24
C ILE A 156 -10.87 2.29 13.79
N ALA A 157 -11.74 2.71 12.87
CA ALA A 157 -11.37 2.84 11.47
C ALA A 157 -10.29 3.90 11.22
N VAL A 158 -10.41 5.08 11.86
CA VAL A 158 -9.40 6.15 11.74
C VAL A 158 -8.05 5.70 12.28
N TYR A 159 -8.01 5.07 13.45
CA TYR A 159 -6.76 4.57 14.00
C TYR A 159 -6.18 3.40 13.20
N GLY A 160 -7.04 2.58 12.59
CA GLY A 160 -6.63 1.52 11.67
C GLY A 160 -5.99 2.08 10.39
N GLN A 161 -6.39 3.27 9.94
CA GLN A 161 -5.83 3.91 8.75
C GLN A 161 -4.52 4.68 9.02
N LEU A 162 -4.13 4.86 10.29
CA LEU A 162 -2.93 5.65 10.62
C LEU A 162 -1.63 5.14 9.99
N PRO A 163 -1.35 3.82 9.93
CA PRO A 163 -0.13 3.32 9.31
C PRO A 163 0.09 3.86 7.90
N ASP A 164 -0.96 3.92 7.09
CA ASP A 164 -0.85 4.35 5.69
C ASP A 164 -0.96 5.88 5.52
N MET A 165 -1.44 6.62 6.53
CA MET A 165 -1.52 8.10 6.45
C MET A 165 -0.27 8.80 6.96
N CYS A 166 0.57 8.10 7.73
CA CYS A 166 1.70 8.68 8.45
C CYS A 166 3.02 8.15 7.91
N CYS A 167 3.88 9.03 7.41
CA CYS A 167 5.20 8.64 6.90
C CYS A 167 6.01 7.83 7.92
N GLU A 168 5.93 8.15 9.21
CA GLU A 168 6.67 7.47 10.28
C GLU A 168 6.21 6.03 10.53
N LEU A 169 5.04 5.65 10.02
CA LEU A 169 4.42 4.33 10.23
C LEU A 169 4.25 3.54 8.93
N ASP A 170 4.45 4.16 7.78
CA ASP A 170 4.21 3.56 6.46
C ASP A 170 5.33 2.58 6.03
N ALA A 171 4.92 1.52 5.33
CA ALA A 171 5.79 0.43 4.89
C ALA A 171 6.79 0.86 3.80
N ALA A 172 6.38 1.72 2.86
CA ALA A 172 7.18 2.12 1.72
C ALA A 172 8.28 3.10 2.16
N VAL A 173 7.95 4.07 3.03
CA VAL A 173 8.90 4.94 3.74
C VAL A 173 9.99 4.13 4.42
N ALA A 174 9.58 3.10 5.16
CA ALA A 174 10.48 2.24 5.92
C ALA A 174 11.44 1.45 5.02
N GLY A 175 11.02 1.08 3.80
CA GLY A 175 11.84 0.31 2.86
C GLY A 175 12.95 1.13 2.22
N TYR A 176 12.64 2.36 1.79
CA TYR A 176 13.60 3.23 1.10
C TYR A 176 14.80 3.63 1.98
N ALA A 177 14.58 3.93 3.26
CA ALA A 177 15.65 4.32 4.18
C ALA A 177 16.63 3.17 4.50
N LEU A 178 16.19 1.91 4.41
CA LEU A 178 17.04 0.71 4.59
C LEU A 178 17.94 0.43 3.38
N VAL A 179 17.50 0.77 2.16
CA VAL A 179 18.28 0.55 0.92
C VAL A 179 19.36 1.62 0.72
N SER A 180 19.14 2.85 1.20
CA SER A 180 20.09 3.96 1.02
C SER A 180 21.39 3.88 1.84
N ASP A 181 21.46 3.00 2.84
CA ASP A 181 22.61 2.90 3.75
C ASP A 181 23.67 1.89 3.27
N ASP A 182 23.35 1.02 2.30
CA ASP A 182 24.30 0.07 1.72
C ASP A 182 25.07 0.71 0.53
N ALA A 183 26.24 1.26 0.87
CA ALA A 183 27.39 1.61 0.02
C ALA A 183 27.40 2.99 -0.70
N LYS A 184 28.26 3.89 -0.19
CA LYS A 184 28.98 4.97 -0.91
C LYS A 184 28.17 6.15 -1.50
N LEU A 185 26.93 6.39 -1.09
CA LEU A 185 26.22 7.63 -1.43
C LEU A 185 26.21 8.58 -0.21
N SER A 186 27.20 9.47 -0.17
CA SER A 186 27.23 10.58 0.78
C SER A 186 26.15 11.60 0.43
N THR A 187 24.89 11.37 0.82
CA THR A 187 23.80 12.34 1.16
C THR A 187 22.48 11.54 1.26
N PRO A 188 21.84 11.41 2.45
CA PRO A 188 20.55 10.75 2.53
C PRO A 188 19.44 11.73 2.12
N LEU A 189 18.77 11.42 1.00
CA LEU A 189 17.56 12.09 0.54
C LEU A 189 16.37 11.26 1.03
N VAL A 190 15.79 11.63 2.18
CA VAL A 190 14.49 11.09 2.62
C VAL A 190 13.42 11.90 1.89
N ALA A 191 12.78 11.31 0.88
CA ALA A 191 11.70 11.93 0.13
C ALA A 191 10.49 10.99 0.05
N ILE A 192 9.51 11.25 0.91
CA ILE A 192 8.17 10.64 0.86
C ILE A 192 7.18 11.79 0.78
N GLY A 193 6.26 11.72 -0.17
CA GLY A 193 5.20 12.75 -0.30
C GLY A 193 5.70 14.17 -0.59
N GLY A 194 6.95 14.37 -1.04
CA GLY A 194 7.45 15.70 -1.42
C GLY A 194 7.83 16.60 -0.25
N THR A 195 7.92 16.05 0.96
CA THR A 195 8.43 16.77 2.13
C THR A 195 9.90 16.40 2.34
N VAL A 196 10.80 17.36 2.12
CA VAL A 196 12.22 17.21 2.48
C VAL A 196 12.34 17.31 3.99
N PHE A 197 12.73 16.21 4.65
CA PHE A 197 13.03 16.22 6.08
C PHE A 197 14.43 16.77 6.33
N SER A 198 14.55 18.08 6.56
CA SER A 198 15.82 18.69 6.97
C SER A 198 16.26 18.32 8.38
N ASP A 199 15.34 17.85 9.23
CA ASP A 199 15.54 17.79 10.68
C ASP A 199 15.89 16.41 11.25
N LEU A 200 16.07 15.37 10.41
CA LEU A 200 16.62 14.08 10.88
C LEU A 200 18.14 14.11 11.10
N ARG A 201 18.78 15.27 10.95
CA ARG A 201 20.19 15.46 11.33
C ARG A 201 20.29 15.87 12.79
N THR A 202 20.46 14.88 13.66
CA THR A 202 21.63 14.76 14.54
C THR A 202 21.44 13.52 15.40
N GLN A 203 22.15 12.44 15.08
CA GLN A 203 22.75 11.58 16.09
C GLN A 203 23.69 10.56 15.40
N SER A 204 24.60 10.01 16.20
CA SER A 204 25.72 9.14 15.81
C SER A 204 25.27 7.88 15.05
N GLN A 205 26.22 7.12 14.48
CA GLN A 205 25.96 5.80 13.86
C GLN A 205 25.05 4.86 14.69
N GLU A 206 24.98 5.04 16.01
CA GLU A 206 24.08 4.30 16.90
C GLU A 206 22.60 4.70 16.78
N SER A 207 22.26 5.94 16.40
CA SER A 207 20.89 6.34 16.09
C SER A 207 20.45 5.86 14.72
N THR A 208 21.32 5.92 13.71
CA THR A 208 21.00 5.43 12.35
C THR A 208 20.63 3.94 12.37
N LEU A 209 21.38 3.11 13.10
CA LEU A 209 21.02 1.69 13.30
C LEU A 209 19.72 1.49 14.11
N LYS A 210 19.42 2.37 15.07
CA LYS A 210 18.14 2.36 15.82
C LYS A 210 16.96 2.74 14.92
N ASP A 211 17.17 3.59 13.92
CA ASP A 211 16.16 4.01 12.96
C ASP A 211 15.87 2.87 11.96
N LEU A 212 16.91 2.22 11.42
CA LEU A 212 16.76 1.05 10.53
C LEU A 212 16.04 -0.12 11.20
N ALA A 213 16.39 -0.43 12.46
CA ALA A 213 15.69 -1.45 13.23
C ALA A 213 14.22 -1.11 13.46
N THR A 214 13.91 0.18 13.69
CA THR A 214 12.54 0.66 13.88
C THR A 214 11.73 0.56 12.59
N LEU A 215 12.31 0.91 11.44
CA LEU A 215 11.68 0.79 10.14
C LEU A 215 11.38 -0.67 9.78
N ARG A 216 12.33 -1.57 10.03
CA ARG A 216 12.09 -3.01 9.90
C ARG A 216 10.99 -3.49 10.84
N ASP A 217 10.98 -3.01 12.08
CA ASP A 217 9.95 -3.34 13.06
C ASP A 217 8.56 -2.83 12.63
N ILE A 218 8.48 -1.69 11.94
CA ILE A 218 7.24 -1.18 11.33
C ILE A 218 6.77 -2.08 10.19
N GLN A 219 7.66 -2.40 9.24
CA GLN A 219 7.31 -3.27 8.11
C GLN A 219 6.83 -4.65 8.55
N ILE A 220 7.54 -5.28 9.48
CA ILE A 220 7.12 -6.58 10.00
C ILE A 220 5.91 -6.39 10.90
N GLY A 221 5.98 -5.47 11.86
CA GLY A 221 5.05 -5.33 12.96
C GLY A 221 3.70 -4.75 12.57
N LEU A 222 3.65 -3.65 11.83
CA LEU A 222 2.39 -3.04 11.39
C LEU A 222 1.95 -3.62 10.05
N HIS A 223 2.88 -3.85 9.13
CA HIS A 223 2.56 -4.25 7.74
C HIS A 223 2.77 -5.72 7.40
N ALA A 224 2.99 -6.59 8.39
CA ALA A 224 3.10 -8.05 8.16
C ALA A 224 4.11 -8.48 7.07
N LEU A 225 5.10 -7.64 6.72
CA LEU A 225 6.18 -7.94 5.78
C LEU A 225 7.25 -8.79 6.48
N SER A 226 6.88 -10.00 6.90
CA SER A 226 7.73 -10.85 7.73
C SER A 226 8.62 -11.80 6.95
N GLY A 227 8.29 -12.09 5.69
CA GLY A 227 8.89 -13.19 4.92
C GLY A 227 8.53 -14.60 5.42
N ASP A 228 7.70 -14.71 6.46
CA ASP A 228 7.29 -15.99 7.07
C ASP A 228 6.19 -16.67 6.23
N VAL A 229 5.84 -17.91 6.58
CA VAL A 229 4.68 -18.59 5.99
C VAL A 229 3.40 -17.82 6.32
N TRP A 230 2.63 -17.45 5.31
CA TRP A 230 1.46 -16.57 5.43
C TRP A 230 0.40 -17.01 6.46
N ALA A 231 0.17 -18.32 6.61
CA ALA A 231 -0.77 -18.88 7.56
C ALA A 231 -0.30 -18.68 9.02
N LYS A 232 1.01 -18.82 9.26
CA LYS A 232 1.65 -18.55 10.55
C LYS A 232 1.55 -17.05 10.87
N GLU A 233 1.82 -16.20 9.90
CA GLU A 233 1.70 -14.74 10.05
C GLU A 233 0.26 -14.33 10.38
N THR A 234 -0.71 -14.82 9.62
CA THR A 234 -2.13 -14.53 9.82
C THR A 234 -2.60 -14.97 11.21
N ALA A 235 -2.24 -16.18 11.64
CA ALA A 235 -2.59 -16.70 12.97
C ALA A 235 -2.03 -15.81 14.08
N LYS A 236 -0.78 -15.33 13.93
CA LYS A 236 -0.18 -14.36 14.84
C LYS A 236 -0.97 -13.04 14.86
N ARG A 237 -1.41 -12.51 13.71
CA ARG A 237 -2.21 -11.26 13.67
C ARG A 237 -3.58 -11.42 14.31
N VAL A 238 -4.22 -12.57 14.13
CA VAL A 238 -5.47 -12.89 14.82
C VAL A 238 -5.27 -12.92 16.34
N SER A 239 -4.18 -13.51 16.84
CA SER A 239 -3.95 -13.61 18.29
C SER A 239 -3.68 -12.26 18.97
N LEU A 240 -3.18 -11.25 18.24
CA LEU A 240 -3.04 -9.89 18.76
C LEU A 240 -4.39 -9.29 19.17
N LEU A 241 -5.46 -9.59 18.42
CA LEU A 241 -6.80 -9.05 18.67
C LEU A 241 -7.48 -9.67 19.90
N ASP A 242 -7.13 -10.91 20.25
CA ASP A 242 -7.71 -11.62 21.40
C ASP A 242 -7.32 -10.97 22.75
N GLY A 243 -6.19 -10.27 22.80
CA GLY A 243 -5.70 -9.59 24.00
C GLY A 243 -6.12 -8.13 24.16
N LEU A 244 -6.90 -7.58 23.23
CA LEU A 244 -7.19 -6.15 23.14
C LEU A 244 -8.70 -5.87 23.12
N ASP A 245 -9.14 -4.86 23.88
CA ASP A 245 -10.52 -4.36 23.93
C ASP A 245 -10.59 -2.88 23.51
N PRO A 246 -11.19 -2.55 22.34
CA PRO A 246 -11.26 -1.18 21.86
C PRO A 246 -12.13 -0.25 22.71
N ARG A 247 -12.90 -0.76 23.68
CA ARG A 247 -13.64 0.05 24.64
C ARG A 247 -12.74 0.60 25.76
N ASN A 248 -11.58 -0.02 25.96
CA ASN A 248 -10.52 0.56 26.78
C ASN A 248 -9.75 1.58 25.92
N GLU A 249 -9.81 2.84 26.32
CA GLU A 249 -9.17 3.95 25.60
C GLU A 249 -7.66 3.74 25.39
N ARG A 250 -6.98 3.02 26.30
CA ARG A 250 -5.55 2.70 26.15
C ARG A 250 -5.27 1.61 25.11
N GLU A 251 -6.25 0.75 24.85
CA GLU A 251 -6.14 -0.39 23.94
C GLU A 251 -6.80 -0.12 22.58
N LEU A 252 -7.58 0.95 22.46
CA LEU A 252 -8.23 1.34 21.20
C LEU A 252 -7.24 1.49 20.04
N LEU A 253 -6.16 2.25 20.23
CA LEU A 253 -5.14 2.39 19.19
C LEU A 253 -4.47 1.04 18.87
N PRO A 254 -3.90 0.29 19.83
CA PRO A 254 -3.34 -1.04 19.56
C PRO A 254 -4.32 -2.00 18.86
N PHE A 255 -5.60 -2.02 19.26
CA PHE A 255 -6.61 -2.87 18.64
C PHE A 255 -6.82 -2.50 17.17
N SER A 256 -6.88 -1.21 16.89
CA SER A 256 -7.09 -0.68 15.54
C SER A 256 -5.88 -0.94 14.64
N LEU A 257 -4.66 -0.77 15.16
CA LEU A 257 -3.42 -1.13 14.46
C LEU A 257 -3.29 -2.64 14.23
N ALA A 258 -3.81 -3.47 15.14
CA ALA A 258 -3.83 -4.92 14.94
C ALA A 258 -4.83 -5.34 13.85
N LEU A 259 -5.95 -4.62 13.69
CA LEU A 259 -6.89 -4.83 12.59
C LEU A 259 -6.30 -4.43 11.23
N HIS A 260 -5.54 -3.34 11.19
CA HIS A 260 -4.73 -2.95 10.03
C HIS A 260 -3.77 -4.08 9.66
N SER A 261 -2.92 -4.47 10.62
CA SER A 261 -1.92 -5.52 10.43
C SER A 261 -2.51 -6.87 10.03
N LEU A 262 -3.73 -7.18 10.50
CA LEU A 262 -4.47 -8.35 10.04
C LEU A 262 -4.83 -8.23 8.55
N GLY A 263 -5.32 -7.07 8.09
CA GLY A 263 -5.57 -6.83 6.66
C GLY A 263 -4.29 -7.00 5.83
N ASP A 264 -3.19 -6.44 6.30
CA ASP A 264 -1.87 -6.52 5.66
C ASP A 264 -1.33 -7.94 5.56
N SER A 265 -1.70 -8.83 6.52
CA SER A 265 -1.35 -10.25 6.43
C SER A 265 -2.04 -11.00 5.27
N PHE A 266 -3.04 -10.39 4.65
CA PHE A 266 -3.68 -10.86 3.43
C PHE A 266 -3.21 -10.09 2.20
N ALA A 267 -3.05 -8.77 2.30
CA ALA A 267 -2.55 -7.94 1.21
C ALA A 267 -1.13 -8.37 0.80
N HIS A 268 -0.23 -8.53 1.76
CA HIS A 268 1.19 -8.78 1.48
C HIS A 268 1.59 -10.25 1.34
N ARG A 269 0.66 -11.06 0.84
CA ARG A 269 0.89 -12.46 0.46
C ARG A 269 1.56 -12.56 -0.91
N GLU A 270 2.62 -13.34 -1.00
CA GLU A 270 3.23 -13.74 -2.26
C GLU A 270 2.55 -15.03 -2.76
N ILE A 271 1.68 -14.89 -3.76
CA ILE A 271 0.78 -15.94 -4.26
C ILE A 271 1.57 -17.18 -4.73
N SER A 272 2.73 -16.97 -5.35
CA SER A 272 3.55 -18.04 -5.93
C SER A 272 4.31 -18.87 -4.91
N THR A 273 4.55 -18.34 -3.70
CA THR A 273 5.45 -18.97 -2.70
C THR A 273 4.74 -19.41 -1.43
N GLY A 274 3.53 -18.92 -1.16
CA GLY A 274 2.82 -19.17 0.10
C GLY A 274 3.48 -18.49 1.32
N HIS A 275 4.33 -17.50 1.08
CA HIS A 275 4.99 -16.70 2.10
C HIS A 275 4.51 -15.25 2.04
N MET A 276 4.80 -14.51 3.11
CA MET A 276 4.67 -13.06 3.12
C MET A 276 5.78 -12.41 2.30
N TYR A 277 5.56 -11.21 1.78
CA TYR A 277 6.66 -10.39 1.30
C TYR A 277 7.69 -10.15 2.42
N LYS A 278 8.96 -10.08 2.04
CA LYS A 278 10.07 -9.84 2.97
C LYS A 278 10.14 -8.34 3.32
N PRO A 279 10.65 -7.99 4.51
CA PRO A 279 10.92 -6.59 4.83
C PRO A 279 12.00 -6.04 3.87
N VAL A 280 12.09 -4.72 3.80
CA VAL A 280 12.99 -3.91 2.94
C VAL A 280 12.62 -3.92 1.47
N MET A 281 12.53 -5.09 0.84
CA MET A 281 12.07 -5.20 -0.56
C MET A 281 10.55 -5.07 -0.66
N GLY A 282 9.81 -5.44 0.39
CA GLY A 282 8.35 -5.38 0.44
C GLY A 282 7.71 -5.94 -0.83
N HIS A 283 6.79 -5.17 -1.38
CA HIS A 283 6.26 -5.33 -2.72
C HIS A 283 6.73 -4.22 -3.66
N ALA A 284 7.91 -3.61 -3.42
CA ALA A 284 8.41 -2.54 -4.29
C ALA A 284 8.50 -2.96 -5.76
N TRP A 285 8.68 -4.27 -6.01
CA TRP A 285 8.66 -4.91 -7.34
C TRP A 285 7.26 -5.20 -7.91
N HIS A 286 6.19 -4.94 -7.15
CA HIS A 286 4.79 -5.15 -7.51
C HIS A 286 3.92 -3.88 -7.31
N GLY A 287 4.50 -2.70 -7.03
CA GLY A 287 3.75 -1.45 -6.83
C GLY A 287 2.64 -1.56 -5.78
N ALA A 288 1.52 -0.85 -5.91
CA ALA A 288 0.36 -0.97 -5.01
C ALA A 288 -0.50 -2.24 -5.24
N ALA A 289 -0.06 -3.16 -6.12
CA ALA A 289 -0.83 -4.34 -6.51
C ALA A 289 -1.28 -5.24 -5.35
N PRO A 290 -0.50 -5.46 -4.27
CA PRO A 290 -0.92 -6.33 -3.18
C PRO A 290 -2.06 -5.76 -2.34
N ASP A 291 -2.15 -4.44 -2.26
CA ASP A 291 -3.20 -3.75 -1.51
C ASP A 291 -4.51 -3.82 -2.29
N THR A 292 -4.43 -3.81 -3.63
CA THR A 292 -5.62 -3.94 -4.48
C THR A 292 -6.30 -5.31 -4.35
N VAL A 293 -7.60 -5.29 -4.04
CA VAL A 293 -8.47 -6.47 -4.08
C VAL A 293 -8.85 -6.78 -5.54
N GLY A 294 -7.87 -7.20 -6.34
CA GLY A 294 -8.07 -7.70 -7.70
C GLY A 294 -8.72 -9.09 -7.73
N LYS A 295 -9.08 -9.57 -8.92
CA LYS A 295 -9.73 -10.89 -9.13
C LYS A 295 -9.00 -12.05 -8.46
N ASP A 296 -7.67 -12.02 -8.44
CA ASP A 296 -6.84 -13.11 -7.92
C ASP A 296 -6.64 -13.05 -6.39
N ARG A 297 -7.18 -12.02 -5.72
CA ARG A 297 -7.05 -11.79 -4.27
C ARG A 297 -8.38 -11.73 -3.54
N GLN A 298 -9.50 -11.91 -4.24
CA GLN A 298 -10.85 -11.82 -3.66
C GLN A 298 -11.06 -12.82 -2.52
N ASP A 299 -10.59 -14.06 -2.68
CA ASP A 299 -10.77 -15.10 -1.67
C ASP A 299 -9.98 -14.78 -0.39
N PHE A 300 -8.76 -14.25 -0.52
CA PHE A 300 -7.97 -13.77 0.62
C PHE A 300 -8.65 -12.62 1.32
N TYR A 301 -9.18 -11.66 0.57
CA TYR A 301 -9.91 -10.55 1.15
C TYR A 301 -11.21 -10.99 1.85
N LEU A 302 -11.94 -11.96 1.31
CA LEU A 302 -13.11 -12.53 1.98
C LEU A 302 -12.75 -13.28 3.27
N GLU A 303 -11.58 -13.94 3.29
CA GLU A 303 -11.06 -14.57 4.50
C GLU A 303 -10.66 -13.53 5.56
N TYR A 304 -9.97 -12.46 5.16
CA TYR A 304 -9.68 -11.30 6.00
C TYR A 304 -10.97 -10.74 6.64
N VAL A 305 -11.98 -10.46 5.83
CA VAL A 305 -13.28 -9.92 6.26
C VAL A 305 -13.92 -10.82 7.32
N LYS A 306 -13.91 -12.14 7.12
CA LYS A 306 -14.47 -13.10 8.09
C LYS A 306 -13.72 -13.05 9.43
N LEU A 307 -12.40 -13.04 9.41
CA LEU A 307 -11.59 -13.01 10.64
C LEU A 307 -11.72 -11.67 11.38
N ALA A 308 -11.64 -10.55 10.66
CA ALA A 308 -11.82 -9.22 11.23
C ALA A 308 -13.22 -9.03 11.80
N TYR A 309 -14.26 -9.46 11.08
CA TYR A 309 -15.65 -9.42 11.57
C TYR A 309 -15.84 -10.27 12.83
N ALA A 310 -15.28 -11.49 12.86
CA ALA A 310 -15.33 -12.34 14.04
C ALA A 310 -14.64 -11.69 15.26
N ALA A 311 -13.46 -11.08 15.06
CA ALA A 311 -12.76 -10.35 16.10
C ALA A 311 -13.57 -9.16 16.63
N LEU A 312 -14.21 -8.39 15.75
CA LEU A 312 -15.08 -7.28 16.13
C LEU A 312 -16.34 -7.75 16.86
N CYS A 313 -16.97 -8.85 16.43
CA CYS A 313 -18.13 -9.44 17.09
C CYS A 313 -17.83 -9.86 18.54
N LYS A 314 -16.63 -10.40 18.81
CA LYS A 314 -16.18 -10.72 20.18
C LYS A 314 -16.16 -9.48 21.09
N ARG A 315 -16.05 -8.27 20.53
CA ARG A 315 -15.97 -6.98 21.25
C ARG A 315 -17.25 -6.16 21.24
N ALA A 316 -18.17 -6.46 20.32
CA ALA A 316 -19.44 -5.76 20.17
C ALA A 316 -20.51 -6.12 21.23
N GLY A 317 -20.19 -6.99 22.20
CA GLY A 317 -21.09 -7.27 23.33
C GLY A 317 -22.35 -8.06 22.98
N GLY A 318 -22.35 -8.82 21.87
CA GLY A 318 -23.42 -9.76 21.52
C GLY A 318 -24.64 -9.13 20.84
N ALA A 319 -24.43 -8.13 19.96
CA ALA A 319 -25.50 -7.55 19.17
C ALA A 319 -26.21 -8.65 18.33
N LYS A 320 -27.40 -9.05 18.79
CA LYS A 320 -28.31 -9.95 18.06
C LYS A 320 -28.56 -9.40 16.66
N ALA A 321 -28.62 -10.29 15.69
CA ALA A 321 -29.10 -10.02 14.34
C ALA A 321 -30.50 -9.36 14.40
N LEU A 322 -30.53 -8.03 14.36
CA LEU A 322 -31.76 -7.29 14.17
C LEU A 322 -32.26 -7.57 12.74
N GLY A 323 -33.44 -8.17 12.62
CA GLY A 323 -34.19 -8.24 11.36
C GLY A 323 -34.00 -9.48 10.48
N GLY A 324 -33.40 -10.56 10.97
CA GLY A 324 -33.28 -11.82 10.20
C GLY A 324 -32.33 -11.77 8.98
N ILE A 325 -31.67 -10.64 8.76
CA ILE A 325 -30.61 -10.49 7.76
C ILE A 325 -29.28 -10.91 8.39
N ASP A 326 -28.60 -11.87 7.78
CA ASP A 326 -27.21 -12.17 8.11
C ASP A 326 -26.33 -11.02 7.58
N LYS A 327 -25.99 -10.09 8.47
CA LYS A 327 -25.15 -8.93 8.14
C LYS A 327 -23.76 -9.36 7.63
N GLY A 328 -23.22 -10.47 8.14
CA GLY A 328 -21.95 -11.02 7.70
C GLY A 328 -22.01 -11.48 6.26
N GLN A 329 -23.07 -12.22 5.90
CA GLN A 329 -23.31 -12.65 4.53
C GLN A 329 -23.52 -11.46 3.59
N LEU A 330 -24.39 -10.51 3.97
CA LEU A 330 -24.66 -9.31 3.16
C LEU A 330 -23.38 -8.52 2.85
N MET A 331 -22.52 -8.31 3.86
CA MET A 331 -21.24 -7.66 3.64
C MET A 331 -20.33 -8.46 2.73
N GLY A 332 -20.20 -9.77 2.96
CA GLY A 332 -19.39 -10.63 2.10
C GLY A 332 -19.83 -10.58 0.64
N ASP A 333 -21.13 -10.54 0.39
CA ASP A 333 -21.70 -10.43 -0.96
C ASP A 333 -21.44 -9.05 -1.57
N GLN A 334 -21.64 -7.96 -0.83
CA GLN A 334 -21.35 -6.60 -1.30
C GLN A 334 -19.86 -6.40 -1.57
N LEU A 335 -18.99 -6.90 -0.70
CA LEU A 335 -17.55 -6.82 -0.85
C LEU A 335 -17.04 -7.65 -2.02
N ARG A 336 -17.60 -8.86 -2.24
CA ARG A 336 -17.34 -9.66 -3.44
C ARG A 336 -17.79 -8.95 -4.71
N TYR A 337 -18.94 -8.27 -4.66
CA TYR A 337 -19.42 -7.51 -5.80
C TYR A 337 -18.54 -6.31 -6.12
N ILE A 338 -18.11 -5.57 -5.10
CA ILE A 338 -17.19 -4.43 -5.26
C ILE A 338 -15.83 -4.92 -5.78
N SER A 339 -15.25 -5.99 -5.24
CA SER A 339 -13.97 -6.53 -5.70
C SER A 339 -14.05 -7.23 -7.06
N GLY A 340 -15.23 -7.72 -7.45
CA GLY A 340 -15.49 -8.31 -8.76
C GLY A 340 -15.68 -7.31 -9.88
N ASN A 341 -15.95 -6.04 -9.56
CA ASN A 341 -16.29 -5.01 -10.54
C ASN A 341 -15.11 -4.06 -10.80
N THR A 342 -14.23 -4.49 -11.71
CA THR A 342 -12.98 -3.79 -12.05
C THR A 342 -13.19 -2.51 -12.88
N GLY A 343 -14.43 -2.10 -13.16
CA GLY A 343 -14.75 -0.91 -13.97
C GLY A 343 -15.10 0.35 -13.16
N TRP A 344 -15.16 0.28 -11.83
CA TRP A 344 -15.64 1.37 -10.97
C TRP A 344 -14.53 2.25 -10.40
N ASN A 345 -14.64 3.57 -10.53
CA ASN A 345 -13.66 4.51 -9.98
C ASN A 345 -13.66 4.63 -8.43
N LYS A 346 -12.66 5.36 -7.88
CA LYS A 346 -12.48 5.53 -6.43
C LYS A 346 -13.76 5.94 -5.70
N ASP A 347 -14.42 6.97 -6.21
CA ASP A 347 -15.57 7.57 -5.57
C ASP A 347 -16.81 6.64 -5.65
N GLU A 348 -16.95 5.87 -6.73
CA GLU A 348 -18.03 4.89 -6.91
C GLU A 348 -17.94 3.74 -5.91
N GLN A 349 -16.74 3.22 -5.66
CA GLN A 349 -16.51 2.14 -4.69
C GLN A 349 -16.76 2.63 -3.25
N CYS A 350 -16.25 3.81 -2.89
CA CYS A 350 -16.50 4.42 -1.59
C CYS A 350 -18.00 4.67 -1.35
N LEU A 351 -18.72 5.16 -2.37
CA LEU A 351 -20.16 5.37 -2.29
C LEU A 351 -20.91 4.05 -2.06
N ARG A 352 -20.49 2.96 -2.72
CA ARG A 352 -21.08 1.63 -2.51
C ARG A 352 -20.88 1.12 -1.09
N LEU A 353 -19.69 1.25 -0.51
CA LEU A 353 -19.42 0.86 0.88
C LEU A 353 -20.30 1.64 1.87
N ARG A 354 -20.48 2.95 1.65
CA ARG A 354 -21.39 3.78 2.44
C ARG A 354 -22.86 3.34 2.28
N ASN A 355 -23.27 2.99 1.06
CA ASN A 355 -24.61 2.45 0.81
C ASN A 355 -24.82 1.09 1.49
N THR A 356 -23.80 0.23 1.53
CA THR A 356 -23.84 -1.04 2.28
C THR A 356 -24.02 -0.80 3.78
N ALA A 357 -23.32 0.20 4.35
CA ALA A 357 -23.55 0.60 5.74
C ALA A 357 -25.00 1.06 5.97
N ALA A 358 -25.57 1.84 5.05
CA ALA A 358 -26.97 2.26 5.13
C ALA A 358 -27.96 1.08 5.06
N GLN A 359 -27.67 0.06 4.23
CA GLN A 359 -28.50 -1.16 4.13
C GLN A 359 -28.55 -1.97 5.43
N ILE A 360 -27.50 -1.92 6.25
CA ILE A 360 -27.46 -2.56 7.58
C ILE A 360 -27.95 -1.63 8.71
N GLY A 361 -28.54 -0.48 8.38
CA GLY A 361 -29.09 0.48 9.33
C GLY A 361 -28.05 1.35 10.02
N ALA A 362 -26.85 1.49 9.45
CA ALA A 362 -25.75 2.29 9.98
C ALA A 362 -25.40 3.46 9.05
N THR A 363 -24.62 4.42 9.54
CA THR A 363 -24.13 5.55 8.72
C THR A 363 -22.67 5.81 9.03
N MET A 364 -21.86 5.89 7.98
CA MET A 364 -20.45 6.26 8.10
C MET A 364 -20.28 7.77 8.16
N LYS A 365 -19.39 8.25 9.04
CA LYS A 365 -18.98 9.65 9.10
C LYS A 365 -18.32 10.14 7.79
N PRO A 366 -18.31 11.46 7.52
CA PRO A 366 -17.89 12.01 6.23
C PRO A 366 -16.37 12.09 6.03
N PHE A 367 -15.55 11.55 6.93
CA PHE A 367 -14.10 11.49 6.73
C PHE A 367 -13.77 10.69 5.46
N LYS A 368 -12.76 11.16 4.73
CA LYS A 368 -12.35 10.68 3.41
C LYS A 368 -10.82 10.53 3.38
N PRO A 369 -10.28 9.40 3.87
CA PRO A 369 -8.84 9.17 3.83
C PRO A 369 -8.28 9.16 2.41
N GLU A 370 -9.09 8.78 1.42
CA GLU A 370 -8.70 8.78 -0.01
C GLU A 370 -8.45 10.18 -0.61
N LYS A 371 -8.73 11.24 0.16
CA LYS A 371 -8.46 12.63 -0.22
C LYS A 371 -7.40 13.28 0.68
N GLN A 372 -6.74 12.51 1.55
CA GLN A 372 -5.64 12.97 2.39
C GLN A 372 -4.32 12.59 1.74
N ASP A 373 -3.39 13.54 1.65
CA ASP A 373 -2.01 13.24 1.30
C ASP A 373 -1.30 12.62 2.51
N MET A 374 -0.39 11.68 2.26
CA MET A 374 0.50 11.16 3.29
C MET A 374 1.31 12.31 3.91
N CYS A 375 1.41 12.33 5.23
CA CYS A 375 2.08 13.40 5.94
C CYS A 375 2.81 12.87 7.18
N THR A 376 3.55 13.74 7.85
CA THR A 376 4.12 13.39 9.16
C THR A 376 3.03 13.32 10.20
N PHE A 377 3.25 12.51 11.23
CA PHE A 377 2.37 12.42 12.39
C PHE A 377 2.07 13.80 13.02
N ARG A 378 3.08 14.69 13.03
CA ARG A 378 2.95 16.07 13.52
C ARG A 378 2.08 16.95 12.63
N SER A 379 2.03 16.66 11.33
CA SER A 379 1.33 17.44 10.32
C SER A 379 -0.02 16.84 9.92
N LEU A 380 -0.44 15.75 10.58
CA LEU A 380 -1.76 15.15 10.38
C LEU A 380 -2.85 16.21 10.52
N PRO A 381 -3.74 16.34 9.53
CA PRO A 381 -4.86 17.26 9.62
C PRO A 381 -5.79 16.83 10.76
N ALA A 382 -6.50 17.79 11.34
CA ALA A 382 -7.49 17.50 12.38
C ALA A 382 -8.58 16.60 11.80
N ILE A 383 -8.75 15.41 12.38
CA ILE A 383 -9.79 14.46 11.99
C ILE A 383 -11.01 14.69 12.90
N PRO A 384 -12.17 15.10 12.36
CA PRO A 384 -13.34 15.41 13.18
C PRO A 384 -13.74 14.23 14.08
N GLY A 385 -13.84 14.47 15.39
CA GLY A 385 -14.22 13.45 16.37
C GLY A 385 -13.10 12.51 16.83
N VAL A 386 -11.88 12.66 16.32
CA VAL A 386 -10.71 11.87 16.75
C VAL A 386 -9.60 12.80 17.19
N THR A 387 -9.13 12.61 18.42
CA THR A 387 -7.95 13.32 18.93
C THR A 387 -6.73 12.43 18.76
N ILE A 388 -5.75 12.92 18.01
CA ILE A 388 -4.47 12.25 17.79
C ILE A 388 -3.40 13.05 18.53
N HIS A 389 -2.70 12.40 19.45
CA HIS A 389 -1.62 12.96 20.25
C HIS A 389 -0.27 12.36 19.84
N HIS A 390 0.83 13.07 20.06
CA HIS A 390 2.18 12.53 19.82
C HIS A 390 2.42 11.18 20.52
N ALA A 391 1.82 10.95 21.69
CA ALA A 391 1.91 9.67 22.40
C ALA A 391 1.32 8.47 21.63
N ASN A 392 0.41 8.72 20.67
CA ASN A 392 -0.11 7.70 19.77
C ASN A 392 0.98 7.19 18.82
N LEU A 393 1.89 8.05 18.32
CA LEU A 393 3.03 7.63 17.49
C LEU A 393 3.96 6.71 18.27
N ASP A 394 4.33 7.11 19.49
CA ASP A 394 5.20 6.29 20.35
C ASP A 394 4.57 4.92 20.65
N MET A 395 3.25 4.89 20.85
CA MET A 395 2.52 3.64 21.05
C MET A 395 2.51 2.77 19.80
N ALA A 396 2.28 3.35 18.61
CA ALA A 396 2.32 2.63 17.35
C ALA A 396 3.70 2.00 17.10
N ILE A 397 4.78 2.76 17.33
CA ILE A 397 6.15 2.25 17.24
C ILE A 397 6.41 1.13 18.26
N ARG A 398 5.90 1.24 19.50
CA ARG A 398 6.00 0.14 20.48
C ARG A 398 5.26 -1.11 20.03
N CYS A 399 4.06 -0.96 19.47
CA CYS A 399 3.30 -2.07 18.88
C CYS A 399 4.10 -2.72 17.75
N ALA A 400 4.63 -1.93 16.82
CA ALA A 400 5.47 -2.40 15.72
C ALA A 400 6.65 -3.27 16.22
N ARG A 401 7.44 -2.73 17.16
CA ARG A 401 8.60 -3.43 17.76
C ARG A 401 8.22 -4.70 18.52
N HIS A 402 7.08 -4.69 19.19
CA HIS A 402 6.61 -5.85 19.93
C HIS A 402 6.13 -6.94 18.96
N TRP A 403 5.34 -6.57 17.96
CA TRP A 403 4.74 -7.48 17.00
C TRP A 403 5.73 -7.95 15.94
N SER A 404 6.87 -7.28 15.73
CA SER A 404 7.91 -7.76 14.82
C SER A 404 8.69 -8.94 15.39
N ARG A 405 8.74 -9.10 16.73
CA ARG A 405 9.51 -10.13 17.42
C ARG A 405 8.64 -11.39 17.61
N ALA A 406 9.23 -12.56 17.45
CA ALA A 406 8.54 -13.83 17.21
C ALA A 406 7.80 -14.47 18.40
N ASP A 407 7.47 -13.74 19.47
CA ASP A 407 6.76 -14.33 20.62
C ASP A 407 5.39 -13.68 20.86
N PRO A 408 4.27 -14.37 20.56
CA PRO A 408 2.91 -13.85 20.72
C PRO A 408 2.43 -13.79 22.19
N ILE A 409 3.32 -13.95 23.17
CA ILE A 409 2.96 -14.02 24.60
C ILE A 409 4.01 -13.29 25.46
N SER A 410 4.20 -12.00 25.23
CA SER A 410 4.73 -11.11 26.26
C SER A 410 3.75 -9.96 26.40
N ALA A 411 3.33 -9.66 27.64
CA ALA A 411 2.32 -8.64 27.90
C ALA A 411 2.68 -7.32 27.21
N MET A 412 1.69 -6.68 26.57
CA MET A 412 1.79 -5.31 26.08
C MET A 412 2.49 -4.44 27.13
N PRO A 413 3.55 -3.68 26.79
CA PRO A 413 4.19 -2.80 27.74
C PRO A 413 3.16 -1.78 28.26
N ARG A 414 2.97 -1.76 29.59
CA ARG A 414 1.97 -0.94 30.29
C ARG A 414 2.25 0.55 30.20
#